data_AF-A0A535YNE3-F1
#
_entry.id   AF-A0A535YNE3-F1
#
_cell.length_a   1.000
_cell.length_b   1.000
_cell.length_c   1.000
_cell.angle_alpha   90.00
_cell.angle_beta   90.00
_cell.angle_gamma   90.00
#
_symmetry.space_group_name_H-M   'P 1'
#
loop_
_entity.id
_entity.type
_entity.pdbx_description
1 polymer ?
#
loop_
_entity_poly.entity_id
_entity_poly.type
_entity_poly.pdbx_seq_one_letter_code
_entity_poly.pdbx_strand_id
1 'polypeptide(L)'
;MLNEIFRAAHTIKGSSATIGHARMASLTHAMETRLDDVRKRTASVTPELIEALLRALDVLKLLRDEVETRVAADVDVDDAAIAVERRAALRSLPPATDEETLRLTVTLEDGPWAAVRALQALLALGEHGRVLSSEPSQAEIER
;
A
#
# COMPACT_ATOMS: atom_id res chain seq x y z
N MET A 1 -5.71 11.31 -2.14
CA MET A 1 -5.94 10.30 -1.08
C MET A 1 -4.63 9.72 -0.50
N LEU A 2 -3.93 8.75 -1.12
CA LEU A 2 -2.74 8.13 -0.46
C LEU A 2 -1.65 9.14 -0.07
N ASN A 3 -1.32 10.08 -0.95
CA ASN A 3 -0.35 11.14 -0.66
C ASN A 3 -0.75 12.02 0.53
N GLU A 4 -2.05 12.22 0.76
CA GLU A 4 -2.54 13.03 1.89
C GLU A 4 -2.34 12.29 3.21
N ILE A 5 -2.63 10.98 3.24
CA ILE A 5 -2.41 10.13 4.42
C ILE A 5 -0.93 10.05 4.76
N PHE A 6 -0.07 9.87 3.75
CA PHE A 6 1.39 9.88 3.93
C PHE A 6 1.88 11.22 4.52
N ARG A 7 1.44 12.35 3.95
CA ARG A 7 1.81 13.68 4.47
C ARG A 7 1.30 13.91 5.90
N ALA A 8 0.10 13.43 6.23
CA ALA A 8 -0.43 13.50 7.58
C ALA A 8 0.46 12.73 8.57
N ALA A 9 0.80 11.47 8.26
CA ALA A 9 1.70 10.65 9.09
C ALA A 9 3.07 11.32 9.27
N HIS A 10 3.67 11.83 8.18
CA HIS A 10 4.94 12.55 8.22
C HIS A 10 4.89 13.81 9.11
N THR A 11 3.79 14.56 9.03
CA THR A 11 3.58 15.77 9.83
C THR A 11 3.45 15.44 11.31
N ILE A 12 2.70 14.38 11.66
CA ILE A 12 2.54 13.96 13.06
C ILE A 12 3.85 13.39 13.60
N LYS A 13 4.63 12.64 12.82
CA LYS A 13 5.99 12.21 13.20
C LYS A 13 6.88 13.40 13.52
N GLY A 14 6.94 14.39 12.63
CA GLY A 14 7.73 15.60 12.86
C GLY A 14 7.31 16.34 14.12
N SER A 15 6.00 16.59 14.26
CA SER A 15 5.44 17.32 15.41
C SER A 15 5.68 16.59 16.73
N SER A 16 5.45 15.27 16.77
CA SER A 16 5.64 14.44 17.95
C SER A 16 7.10 14.33 18.36
N ALA A 17 8.03 14.26 17.41
CA ALA A 17 9.47 14.31 17.67
C ALA A 17 9.89 15.67 18.26
N THR A 18 9.36 16.79 17.72
CA THR A 18 9.68 18.13 18.23
C THR A 18 9.26 18.32 19.69
N ILE A 19 8.10 17.77 20.10
CA ILE A 19 7.64 17.85 21.49
C ILE A 19 8.22 16.74 22.39
N GLY A 20 9.04 15.84 21.85
CA GLY A 20 9.66 14.74 22.59
C GLY A 20 8.74 13.55 22.90
N HIS A 21 7.59 13.43 22.21
CA HIS A 21 6.65 12.33 22.43
C HIS A 21 7.07 11.05 21.66
N ALA A 22 8.09 10.38 22.17
CA ALA A 22 8.77 9.26 21.51
C ALA A 22 7.84 8.13 21.04
N ARG A 23 6.84 7.75 21.84
CA ARG A 23 5.84 6.73 21.49
C ARG A 23 5.03 7.08 20.25
N MET A 24 4.66 8.35 20.09
CA MET A 24 3.89 8.78 18.93
C MET A 24 4.79 8.90 17.70
N ALA A 25 6.04 9.33 17.90
CA ALA A 25 7.04 9.39 16.85
C ALA A 25 7.37 7.99 16.28
N SER A 26 7.52 6.96 17.12
CA SER A 26 7.82 5.59 16.67
C SER A 26 6.66 5.00 15.85
N LEU A 27 5.43 5.11 16.36
CA LEU A 27 4.25 4.58 15.68
C LEU A 27 4.02 5.27 14.33
N THR A 28 4.11 6.59 14.27
CA THR A 28 3.95 7.35 13.03
C THR A 28 5.07 7.08 12.03
N HIS A 29 6.29 6.81 12.50
CA HIS A 29 7.39 6.40 11.63
C HIS A 29 7.13 5.05 10.96
N ALA A 30 6.62 4.05 11.70
CA ALA A 30 6.24 2.76 11.14
C ALA A 30 5.14 2.91 10.07
N MET A 31 4.11 3.71 10.37
CA MET A 31 3.04 4.03 9.40
C MET A 31 3.58 4.73 8.15
N GLU A 32 4.41 5.77 8.32
CA GLU A 32 5.01 6.51 7.22
C GLU A 32 5.82 5.59 6.29
N THR A 33 6.62 4.70 6.87
CA THR A 33 7.47 3.78 6.10
C THR A 33 6.64 2.87 5.21
N ARG A 34 5.58 2.24 5.76
CA ARG A 34 4.71 1.37 4.95
C ARG A 34 3.87 2.13 3.93
N LEU A 35 3.38 3.32 4.29
CA LEU A 35 2.66 4.18 3.34
C LEU A 35 3.58 4.64 2.20
N ASP A 36 4.86 4.89 2.50
CA ASP A 36 5.86 5.23 1.48
C ASP A 36 6.13 4.07 0.53
N ASP A 37 6.20 2.84 1.03
CA ASP A 37 6.36 1.65 0.18
C ASP A 37 5.18 1.47 -0.78
N VAL A 38 3.96 1.63 -0.28
CA VAL A 38 2.75 1.61 -1.12
C VAL A 38 2.77 2.75 -2.14
N ARG A 39 3.18 3.96 -1.72
CA ARG A 39 3.28 5.15 -2.57
C ARG A 39 4.30 4.97 -3.69
N LYS A 40 5.45 4.37 -3.38
CA LYS A 40 6.52 4.01 -4.33
C LYS A 40 6.18 2.76 -5.15
N ARG A 41 5.06 2.11 -4.85
CA ARG A 41 4.61 0.84 -5.45
C ARG A 41 5.60 -0.32 -5.22
N THR A 42 6.43 -0.24 -4.17
CA THR A 42 7.32 -1.34 -3.76
C THR A 42 6.60 -2.38 -2.90
N ALA A 43 5.39 -2.05 -2.43
CA ALA A 43 4.47 -2.95 -1.76
C ALA A 43 3.04 -2.81 -2.29
N SER A 44 2.27 -3.89 -2.22
CA SER A 44 0.84 -3.89 -2.54
C SER A 44 0.00 -3.62 -1.28
N VAL A 45 -1.12 -2.89 -1.43
CA VAL A 45 -2.09 -2.74 -0.34
C VAL A 45 -2.80 -4.07 -0.13
N THR A 46 -2.73 -4.60 1.08
CA THR A 46 -3.44 -5.83 1.46
C THR A 46 -4.43 -5.55 2.60
N PRO A 47 -5.47 -6.38 2.78
CA PRO A 47 -6.40 -6.26 3.91
C PRO A 47 -5.70 -6.20 5.26
N GLU A 48 -4.63 -6.99 5.43
CA GLU A 48 -3.86 -7.04 6.67
C GLU A 48 -3.13 -5.72 6.93
N LEU A 49 -2.54 -5.10 5.90
CA LEU A 49 -1.90 -3.79 6.01
C LEU A 49 -2.92 -2.73 6.40
N ILE A 50 -4.10 -2.73 5.77
CA ILE A 50 -5.19 -1.80 6.12
C ILE A 50 -5.58 -1.98 7.58
N GLU A 51 -5.80 -3.21 8.03
CA GLU A 51 -6.17 -3.51 9.42
C GLU A 51 -5.10 -3.04 10.42
N ALA A 52 -3.82 -3.22 10.10
CA ALA A 52 -2.73 -2.74 10.95
C ALA A 52 -2.63 -1.21 10.98
N LEU A 53 -2.83 -0.54 9.85
CA LEU A 53 -2.88 0.93 9.79
C LEU A 53 -4.07 1.50 10.57
N LEU A 54 -5.23 0.84 10.53
CA LEU A 54 -6.40 1.22 11.32
C LEU A 54 -6.17 1.02 12.82
N ARG A 55 -5.59 -0.11 13.22
CA ARG A 55 -5.18 -0.31 14.63
C ARG A 55 -4.17 0.73 15.09
N ALA A 56 -3.16 1.03 14.27
CA ALA A 56 -2.20 2.07 14.57
C ALA A 56 -2.87 3.45 14.69
N LEU A 57 -3.87 3.76 13.86
CA LEU A 57 -4.67 4.98 13.98
C LEU A 57 -5.42 5.04 15.32
N ASP A 58 -5.97 3.92 15.78
CA ASP A 58 -6.65 3.86 17.08
C ASP A 58 -5.67 4.07 18.25
N VAL A 59 -4.49 3.45 18.21
CA VAL A 59 -3.41 3.74 19.16
C VAL A 59 -3.01 5.21 19.11
N LEU A 60 -2.90 5.82 17.92
CA LEU A 60 -2.59 7.23 17.76
C LEU A 60 -3.61 8.17 18.43
N LYS A 61 -4.90 7.80 18.42
CA LYS A 61 -5.94 8.55 19.14
C LYS A 61 -5.72 8.47 20.64
N LEU A 62 -5.37 7.29 21.17
CA LEU A 62 -5.02 7.14 22.59
C LEU A 62 -3.81 8.00 22.95
N LEU A 63 -2.74 7.96 22.15
CA LEU A 63 -1.55 8.77 22.37
C LEU A 63 -1.82 10.27 22.28
N ARG A 64 -2.75 10.72 21.44
CA ARG A 64 -3.23 12.11 21.45
C ARG A 64 -3.89 12.45 22.79
N ASP A 65 -4.72 11.56 23.31
CA ASP A 65 -5.39 11.77 24.60
C ASP A 65 -4.38 11.80 25.75
N GLU A 66 -3.26 11.07 25.65
CA GLU A 66 -2.12 11.20 26.60
C GLU A 66 -1.54 12.61 26.62
N VAL A 67 -1.36 13.21 25.44
CA VAL A 67 -0.83 14.59 25.32
C VAL A 67 -1.80 15.59 25.92
N GLU A 68 -3.11 15.41 25.71
CA GLU A 68 -4.15 16.32 26.21
C GLU A 68 -4.34 16.20 27.72
N THR A 69 -4.46 14.97 28.23
CA THR A 69 -4.77 14.68 29.64
C THR A 69 -3.54 14.62 30.53
N ARG A 70 -2.35 14.45 29.95
CA ARG A 70 -1.09 14.12 30.64
C ARG A 70 -1.12 12.80 31.41
N VAL A 71 -2.04 11.91 31.05
CA VAL A 71 -2.14 10.55 31.61
C VAL A 71 -1.65 9.57 30.55
N ALA A 72 -0.69 8.72 30.90
CA ALA A 72 -0.23 7.68 30.00
C ALA A 72 -1.35 6.66 29.76
N ALA A 73 -1.64 6.38 28.49
CA ALA A 73 -2.55 5.35 28.07
C ALA A 73 -1.85 3.99 28.19
N ASP A 74 -2.61 3.03 28.69
CA ASP A 74 -2.23 1.64 28.80
C ASP A 74 -2.35 0.99 27.41
N VAL A 75 -1.33 1.22 26.57
CA VAL A 75 -1.27 0.71 25.22
C VAL A 75 0.16 0.33 24.83
N ASP A 76 0.29 -0.86 24.27
CA ASP A 76 1.54 -1.35 23.71
C ASP A 76 1.76 -0.75 22.31
N VAL A 77 2.57 0.30 22.28
CA VAL A 77 2.88 1.04 21.05
C VAL A 77 3.87 0.26 20.19
N ASP A 78 4.75 -0.52 20.81
CA ASP A 78 5.77 -1.28 20.10
C ASP A 78 5.13 -2.44 19.34
N ASP A 79 4.17 -3.14 19.94
CA ASP A 79 3.38 -4.16 19.24
C ASP A 79 2.63 -3.57 18.04
N ALA A 80 2.00 -2.41 18.20
CA ALA A 80 1.31 -1.73 17.11
C ALA A 80 2.25 -1.31 15.98
N ALA A 81 3.44 -0.78 16.30
CA ALA A 81 4.45 -0.41 15.32
C ALA A 81 4.98 -1.65 14.57
N ILE A 82 5.34 -2.71 15.30
CA ILE A 82 5.80 -3.99 14.73
C ILE A 82 4.73 -4.59 13.82
N ALA A 83 3.46 -4.53 14.23
CA ALA A 83 2.34 -5.06 13.46
C ALA A 83 2.22 -4.36 12.10
N VAL A 84 2.46 -3.05 12.03
CA VAL A 84 2.50 -2.26 10.79
C VAL A 84 3.73 -2.63 9.96
N GLU A 85 4.92 -2.63 10.56
CA GLU A 85 6.18 -2.92 9.88
C GLU A 85 6.18 -4.29 9.19
N ARG A 86 5.65 -5.32 9.85
CA ARG A 86 5.62 -6.69 9.32
C ARG A 86 4.67 -6.88 8.14
N ARG A 87 3.70 -5.99 7.93
CA ARG A 87 2.59 -6.19 6.97
C ARG A 87 2.80 -5.47 5.64
N ALA A 88 3.91 -5.77 4.97
CA ALA A 88 4.07 -5.42 3.56
C ALA A 88 4.22 -6.71 2.75
N ALA A 89 3.25 -6.99 1.87
CA ALA A 89 3.48 -7.94 0.79
C ALA A 89 4.45 -7.26 -0.18
N LEU A 90 5.73 -7.63 -0.10
CA LEU A 90 6.78 -7.31 -1.07
C LEU A 90 6.39 -7.96 -2.41
N ARG A 91 5.50 -7.30 -3.13
CA ARG A 91 5.32 -7.47 -4.58
C ARG A 91 5.91 -6.22 -5.17
N SER A 92 7.05 -6.35 -5.85
CA SER A 92 7.57 -5.27 -6.68
C SER A 92 6.56 -5.01 -7.78
N LEU A 93 5.71 -4.00 -7.63
CA LEU A 93 5.05 -3.44 -8.78
C LEU A 93 6.14 -2.70 -9.57
N PRO A 94 6.09 -2.72 -10.92
CA PRO A 94 7.04 -1.97 -11.71
C PRO A 94 7.04 -0.49 -11.25
N PRO A 95 8.23 0.14 -11.17
CA PRO A 95 8.34 1.53 -10.72
C PRO A 95 7.45 2.42 -11.58
N ALA A 96 6.82 3.41 -10.95
CA ALA A 96 5.98 4.37 -11.67
C ALA A 96 6.82 5.12 -12.71
N THR A 97 6.58 4.83 -13.99
CA THR A 97 6.97 5.69 -15.10
C THR A 97 5.98 6.85 -15.19
N ASP A 98 6.43 8.05 -15.57
CA ASP A 98 5.59 9.22 -15.88
C ASP A 98 4.64 8.98 -17.08
N GLU A 99 4.66 7.79 -17.65
CA GLU A 99 3.76 7.33 -18.70
C GLU A 99 2.38 6.98 -18.12
N GLU A 100 1.35 7.62 -18.67
CA GLU A 100 -0.05 7.32 -18.35
C GLU A 100 -0.33 5.83 -18.59
N THR A 101 -0.58 5.09 -17.50
CA THR A 101 -0.77 3.64 -17.54
C THR A 101 -2.24 3.32 -17.41
N LEU A 102 -2.82 2.65 -18.41
CA LEU A 102 -4.21 2.21 -18.41
C LEU A 102 -4.33 0.75 -17.92
N ARG A 103 -5.34 0.46 -17.11
CA ARG A 103 -5.75 -0.91 -16.77
C ARG A 103 -6.96 -1.28 -17.61
N LEU A 104 -6.80 -2.28 -18.47
CA LEU A 104 -7.87 -2.82 -19.32
C LEU A 104 -8.39 -4.12 -18.70
N THR A 105 -9.70 -4.24 -18.57
CA THR A 105 -10.35 -5.50 -18.19
C THR A 105 -11.12 -6.00 -19.40
N VAL A 106 -10.72 -7.16 -19.92
CA VAL A 106 -11.35 -7.77 -21.09
C VAL A 106 -12.14 -8.98 -20.62
N THR A 107 -13.43 -9.01 -20.93
CA THR A 107 -14.26 -10.21 -20.75
C THR A 107 -14.31 -10.95 -22.07
N LEU A 108 -13.88 -12.21 -22.08
CA LEU A 108 -13.97 -13.09 -23.23
C LEU A 108 -15.11 -14.08 -22.99
N GLU A 109 -15.86 -14.39 -24.04
CA GLU A 109 -16.82 -15.48 -23.98
C GLU A 109 -16.09 -16.82 -23.75
N ASP A 110 -16.62 -17.63 -22.83
CA ASP A 110 -16.13 -18.97 -22.59
C ASP A 110 -16.26 -19.82 -23.87
N GLY A 111 -15.17 -20.48 -24.24
CA GLY A 111 -15.14 -21.32 -25.43
C GLY A 111 -13.75 -21.89 -25.72
N PRO A 112 -13.65 -22.80 -26.69
CA PRO A 112 -12.41 -23.52 -27.00
C PRO A 112 -11.25 -22.62 -27.46
N TRP A 113 -11.52 -21.35 -27.76
CA TRP A 113 -10.54 -20.37 -28.25
C TRP A 113 -10.33 -19.19 -27.30
N ALA A 114 -10.82 -19.25 -26.06
CA ALA A 114 -10.68 -18.16 -25.10
C ALA A 114 -9.21 -17.79 -24.86
N ALA A 115 -8.33 -18.78 -24.72
CA ALA A 115 -6.88 -18.58 -24.59
C ALA A 115 -6.26 -17.88 -25.81
N VAL A 116 -6.63 -18.32 -27.03
CA VAL A 116 -6.14 -17.70 -28.27
C VAL A 116 -6.63 -16.27 -28.40
N ARG A 117 -7.88 -15.98 -28.07
CA ARG A 117 -8.44 -14.62 -28.06
C ARG A 117 -7.75 -13.74 -27.01
N ALA A 118 -7.42 -14.27 -25.84
CA ALA A 118 -6.65 -13.55 -24.82
C ALA A 118 -5.26 -13.18 -25.34
N LEU A 119 -4.57 -14.11 -26.01
CA LEU A 119 -3.27 -13.86 -26.62
C LEU A 119 -3.35 -12.80 -27.73
N GLN A 120 -4.36 -12.89 -28.61
CA GLN A 120 -4.61 -11.88 -29.65
C GLN A 120 -4.86 -10.49 -29.07
N ALA A 121 -5.62 -10.40 -27.98
CA ALA A 121 -5.84 -9.13 -27.30
C ALA A 121 -4.54 -8.54 -26.76
N LEU A 122 -3.67 -9.36 -26.13
CA LEU A 122 -2.37 -8.91 -25.64
C LEU A 122 -1.45 -8.44 -26.78
N LEU A 123 -1.42 -9.18 -27.89
CA LEU A 123 -0.64 -8.79 -29.08
C LEU A 123 -1.13 -7.47 -29.69
N ALA A 124 -2.44 -7.30 -29.86
CA ALA A 124 -3.03 -6.07 -30.39
C ALA A 124 -2.76 -4.86 -29.48
N LEU A 125 -2.77 -5.05 -28.15
CA LEU A 125 -2.38 -4.00 -27.22
C LEU A 125 -0.90 -3.62 -27.34
N GLY A 126 -0.04 -4.61 -27.63
CA GLY A 126 1.36 -4.40 -27.94
C GLY A 126 1.62 -3.55 -29.19
N GLU A 127 0.69 -3.53 -30.16
CA GLU A 127 0.79 -2.68 -31.35
C GLU A 127 0.53 -1.20 -31.04
N HIS A 128 -0.24 -0.92 -29.99
CA HIS A 128 -0.65 0.44 -29.61
C HIS A 128 0.06 0.99 -28.38
N GLY A 129 0.88 0.17 -27.71
CA GLY A 129 1.63 0.58 -26.53
C GLY A 129 2.42 -0.56 -25.90
N ARG A 130 2.98 -0.30 -24.72
CA ARG A 130 3.76 -1.29 -23.98
C ARG A 130 2.88 -2.01 -22.96
N VAL A 131 2.67 -3.31 -23.16
CA VAL A 131 2.00 -4.16 -22.16
C VAL A 131 2.94 -4.38 -20.98
N LEU A 132 2.59 -3.85 -19.80
CA LEU A 132 3.41 -3.96 -18.59
C LEU A 132 3.23 -5.31 -17.87
N SER A 133 2.00 -5.82 -17.86
CA SER A 133 1.62 -7.06 -17.17
C SER A 133 0.24 -7.54 -17.63
N SER A 134 -0.03 -8.85 -17.53
CA SER A 134 -1.36 -9.44 -17.71
C SER A 134 -1.68 -10.39 -16.57
N GLU A 135 -2.96 -10.52 -16.22
CA GLU A 135 -3.47 -11.53 -15.29
C GLU A 135 -4.71 -12.17 -15.93
N PRO A 136 -4.66 -13.47 -16.30
CA PRO A 136 -3.53 -14.40 -16.20
C PRO A 136 -2.32 -13.99 -17.07
N SER A 137 -1.13 -14.45 -16.69
CA SER A 137 0.11 -14.21 -17.45
C SER A 137 0.10 -14.94 -18.79
N GLN A 138 0.90 -14.47 -19.75
CA GLN A 138 1.01 -15.11 -21.07
C GLN A 138 1.37 -16.61 -20.96
N ALA A 139 2.30 -16.97 -20.08
CA ALA A 139 2.69 -18.36 -19.85
C ALA A 139 1.60 -19.22 -19.17
N GLU A 140 0.59 -18.60 -18.55
CA GLU A 140 -0.59 -19.29 -18.03
C GLU A 140 -1.68 -19.43 -19.10
N ILE A 141 -1.76 -18.49 -20.04
CA ILE A 141 -2.67 -18.55 -21.19
C ILE A 141 -2.23 -19.63 -22.19
N GLU A 142 -0.92 -19.84 -22.35
CA GLU A 142 -0.34 -20.80 -23.31
C GLU A 142 -0.34 -22.26 -22.82
N ARG A 143 -0.74 -22.54 -21.56
CA ARG A 143 -0.83 -23.89 -20.99
C ARG A 143 -2.19 -24.53 -21.26
#